data_AF-A0A1H7FYX0-F1
#
_entry.id   AF-A0A1H7FYX0-F1
#
_cell.length_a   1.000
_cell.length_b   1.000
_cell.length_c   1.000
_cell.angle_alpha   90.00
_cell.angle_beta   90.00
_cell.angle_gamma   90.00
#
_symmetry.space_group_name_H-M   'P 1'
#
loop_
_entity.id
_entity.type
_entity.pdbx_description
1 polymer ?
#
loop_
_entity_poly.entity_id
_entity_poly.type
_entity_poly.pdbx_seq_one_letter_code
_entity_poly.pdbx_strand_id
1 'polypeptide(L)'
;MVSDYPNWREDAAQFLAENLPKASDRPGWHDMASTAYQIGCMALVKLGFADATDWGAIPKNPPEQPATMPRWDDICISILWLANQQNKLSFRLPDGSLPPTRIGNGFVIAMKDPPPPPTPNIAARFGLGCALCEPDFLQMLERLGLISDGSWTKEAEFILWRTSPKNWTLEFLSDERFLEAVQKAVATIPDHIAAEILELIVINDNHIDELIIWHEEKIAEGRDKYGPKARLGEVPSRKYAQRSLEFSRRNALDWLFFRHWRIDDGWLSEKGAESAIEVFHDRLAISMRKSVLKQLHPAKSQYFE
;
A
#
# COMPACT_ATOMS: atom_id res chain seq x y z
N MET A 1 -15.45 18.11 -3.07
CA MET A 1 -15.64 16.77 -3.65
C MET A 1 -16.11 15.74 -2.62
N VAL A 2 -15.66 15.75 -1.36
CA VAL A 2 -16.25 14.92 -0.28
C VAL A 2 -17.70 15.32 0.08
N SER A 3 -18.15 16.51 -0.35
CA SER A 3 -19.49 17.07 -0.10
C SER A 3 -20.65 16.27 -0.70
N ASP A 4 -20.37 15.42 -1.70
CA ASP A 4 -21.42 14.81 -2.52
C ASP A 4 -21.78 13.37 -2.06
N TYR A 5 -21.08 12.84 -1.04
CA TYR A 5 -21.27 11.48 -0.52
C TYR A 5 -21.39 11.48 1.02
N PRO A 6 -22.50 11.97 1.60
CA PRO A 6 -22.56 12.36 3.02
C PRO A 6 -22.33 11.23 4.05
N ASN A 7 -22.38 9.95 3.65
CA ASN A 7 -22.28 8.79 4.57
C ASN A 7 -21.09 7.85 4.28
N TRP A 8 -20.13 8.27 3.44
CA TRP A 8 -19.05 7.38 3.00
C TRP A 8 -18.22 6.82 4.19
N ARG A 9 -18.11 7.57 5.29
CA ARG A 9 -17.40 7.17 6.50
C ARG A 9 -18.04 5.94 7.14
N GLU A 10 -19.33 6.01 7.42
CA GLU A 10 -20.09 4.95 8.07
C GLU A 10 -20.18 3.72 7.15
N ASP A 11 -20.45 3.94 5.87
CA ASP A 11 -20.46 2.88 4.85
C ASP A 11 -19.10 2.16 4.79
N ALA A 12 -17.99 2.91 4.70
CA ALA A 12 -16.64 2.37 4.70
C ALA A 12 -16.33 1.57 5.97
N ALA A 13 -16.65 2.14 7.14
CA ALA A 13 -16.40 1.48 8.42
C ALA A 13 -17.19 0.17 8.54
N GLN A 14 -18.46 0.17 8.12
CA GLN A 14 -19.29 -1.03 8.12
C GLN A 14 -18.70 -2.11 7.22
N PHE A 15 -18.33 -1.76 5.99
CA PHE A 15 -17.71 -2.72 5.07
C PHE A 15 -16.42 -3.31 5.64
N LEU A 16 -15.52 -2.47 6.16
CA LEU A 16 -14.27 -2.93 6.76
C LEU A 16 -14.55 -3.87 7.94
N ALA A 17 -15.46 -3.50 8.85
CA ALA A 17 -15.81 -4.29 10.03
C ALA A 17 -16.41 -5.66 9.69
N GLU A 18 -17.23 -5.74 8.65
CA GLU A 18 -17.88 -6.97 8.20
C GLU A 18 -16.92 -7.91 7.46
N ASN A 19 -15.92 -7.35 6.78
CA ASN A 19 -15.05 -8.09 5.89
C ASN A 19 -13.67 -8.40 6.52
N LEU A 20 -13.21 -7.66 7.51
CA LEU A 20 -11.94 -7.98 8.16
C LEU A 20 -12.00 -9.32 8.92
N PRO A 21 -10.92 -10.12 8.93
CA PRO A 21 -10.88 -11.37 9.69
C PRO A 21 -11.07 -11.12 11.18
N LYS A 22 -12.06 -11.76 11.79
CA LYS A 22 -12.24 -11.71 13.25
C LYS A 22 -11.15 -12.50 13.93
N ALA A 23 -10.65 -11.99 15.06
CA ALA A 23 -9.74 -12.74 15.89
C ALA A 23 -10.50 -13.89 16.58
N SER A 24 -9.87 -15.08 16.64
CA SER A 24 -10.51 -16.30 17.15
C SER A 24 -10.49 -16.40 18.68
N ASP A 25 -9.53 -15.76 19.33
CA ASP A 25 -9.22 -15.89 20.76
C ASP A 25 -9.41 -14.59 21.55
N ARG A 26 -9.82 -13.50 20.89
CA ARG A 26 -9.94 -12.15 21.47
C ARG A 26 -10.97 -11.31 20.69
N PRO A 27 -11.52 -10.24 21.27
CA PRO A 27 -12.42 -9.32 20.56
C PRO A 27 -11.69 -8.61 19.42
N GLY A 28 -12.38 -8.32 18.31
CA GLY A 28 -11.88 -7.48 17.23
C GLY A 28 -11.36 -8.24 16.01
N TRP A 29 -10.46 -7.59 15.27
CA TRP A 29 -10.00 -8.05 13.95
C TRP A 29 -8.50 -8.30 13.94
N HIS A 30 -8.11 -9.44 13.38
CA HIS A 30 -6.73 -9.86 13.28
C HIS A 30 -6.18 -9.53 11.89
N ASP A 31 -5.07 -8.80 11.84
CA ASP A 31 -4.48 -8.33 10.58
C ASP A 31 -3.79 -9.45 9.78
N MET A 32 -3.48 -10.58 10.44
CA MET A 32 -2.80 -11.76 9.87
C MET A 32 -1.47 -11.43 9.19
N ALA A 33 -0.83 -10.32 9.55
CA ALA A 33 0.32 -9.74 8.84
C ALA A 33 0.09 -9.62 7.31
N SER A 34 -1.15 -9.42 6.88
CA SER A 34 -1.54 -9.23 5.49
C SER A 34 -1.75 -7.76 5.20
N THR A 35 -1.13 -7.23 4.14
CA THR A 35 -1.20 -5.82 3.76
C THR A 35 -2.64 -5.28 3.72
N ALA A 36 -3.55 -5.99 3.06
CA ALA A 36 -4.94 -5.54 2.93
C ALA A 36 -5.67 -5.48 4.28
N TYR A 37 -5.41 -6.43 5.16
CA TYR A 37 -6.06 -6.50 6.47
C TYR A 37 -5.47 -5.50 7.46
N GLN A 38 -4.14 -5.29 7.42
CA GLN A 38 -3.44 -4.26 8.19
C GLN A 38 -3.96 -2.87 7.85
N ILE A 39 -4.02 -2.52 6.57
CA ILE A 39 -4.53 -1.22 6.12
C ILE A 39 -6.04 -1.09 6.41
N GLY A 40 -6.81 -2.20 6.35
CA GLY A 40 -8.20 -2.23 6.80
C GLY A 40 -8.36 -1.90 8.29
N CYS A 41 -7.52 -2.50 9.14
CA CYS A 41 -7.50 -2.20 10.58
C CYS A 41 -7.11 -0.75 10.84
N MET A 42 -6.06 -0.25 10.17
CA MET A 42 -5.63 1.16 10.27
C MET A 42 -6.74 2.12 9.83
N ALA A 43 -7.50 1.78 8.78
CA ALA A 43 -8.63 2.57 8.31
C ALA A 43 -9.75 2.64 9.36
N LEU A 44 -10.12 1.52 10.00
CA LEU A 44 -11.11 1.53 11.08
C LEU A 44 -10.68 2.42 12.26
N VAL A 45 -9.40 2.37 12.62
CA VAL A 45 -8.83 3.22 13.67
C VAL A 45 -8.92 4.69 13.27
N LYS A 46 -8.47 5.05 12.06
CA LYS A 46 -8.48 6.43 11.57
C LYS A 46 -9.90 6.98 11.37
N LEU A 47 -10.88 6.14 11.03
CA LEU A 47 -12.30 6.53 10.96
C LEU A 47 -12.95 6.70 12.34
N GLY A 48 -12.26 6.28 13.41
CA GLY A 48 -12.69 6.38 14.81
C GLY A 48 -13.60 5.24 15.29
N PHE A 49 -13.66 4.13 14.55
CA PHE A 49 -14.48 2.96 14.88
C PHE A 49 -13.72 1.87 15.66
N ALA A 50 -12.40 2.02 15.80
CA ALA A 50 -11.57 1.04 16.47
C ALA A 50 -10.37 1.68 17.19
N ASP A 51 -9.80 0.96 18.15
CA ASP A 51 -8.49 1.26 18.74
C ASP A 51 -7.46 0.28 18.17
N ALA A 52 -6.25 0.79 17.90
CA ALA A 52 -5.16 0.00 17.35
C ALA A 52 -4.61 -1.00 18.38
N THR A 53 -4.17 -2.16 17.90
CA THR A 53 -3.45 -3.15 18.71
C THR A 53 -2.26 -3.70 17.93
N ASP A 54 -1.34 -4.39 18.61
CA ASP A 54 -0.15 -5.00 17.97
C ASP A 54 -0.49 -6.13 16.99
N TRP A 55 -1.76 -6.56 16.91
CA TRP A 55 -2.22 -7.69 16.10
C TRP A 55 -3.39 -7.31 15.17
N GLY A 56 -3.81 -6.04 15.15
CA GLY A 56 -4.90 -5.54 14.33
C GLY A 56 -5.65 -4.38 15.00
N ALA A 57 -6.95 -4.55 15.23
CA ALA A 57 -7.78 -3.50 15.82
C ALA A 57 -8.94 -4.07 16.65
N ILE A 58 -9.38 -3.31 17.67
CA ILE A 58 -10.53 -3.65 18.51
C ILE A 58 -11.66 -2.63 18.32
N PRO A 59 -12.94 -3.05 18.29
CA PRO A 59 -14.06 -2.13 18.08
C PRO A 59 -14.17 -1.12 19.22
N LYS A 60 -14.43 0.14 18.88
CA LYS A 60 -14.79 1.20 19.82
C LYS A 60 -16.30 1.31 19.91
N ASN A 61 -16.86 1.28 21.12
CA ASN A 61 -18.30 1.44 21.35
C ASN A 61 -18.56 2.42 22.51
N PRO A 62 -19.13 3.60 22.23
CA PRO A 62 -19.57 4.09 20.92
C PRO A 62 -18.39 4.50 20.01
N PRO A 63 -18.55 4.47 18.66
CA PRO A 63 -17.56 5.06 17.75
C PRO A 63 -17.30 6.53 18.07
N GLU A 64 -16.06 6.96 17.87
CA GLU A 64 -15.62 8.34 18.12
C GLU A 64 -15.44 9.09 16.79
N GLN A 65 -15.82 10.36 16.75
CA GLN A 65 -15.54 11.17 15.57
C GLN A 65 -14.07 11.60 15.58
N PRO A 66 -13.27 11.28 14.54
CA PRO A 66 -11.87 11.66 14.53
C PRO A 66 -11.72 13.18 14.43
N ALA A 67 -10.78 13.75 15.19
CA ALA A 67 -10.49 15.19 15.17
C ALA A 67 -10.07 15.68 13.78
N THR A 68 -9.38 14.81 13.05
CA THR A 68 -8.97 15.01 11.66
C THR A 68 -9.48 13.83 10.84
N MET A 69 -10.35 14.10 9.86
CA MET A 69 -10.89 13.05 9.01
C MET A 69 -9.77 12.40 8.17
N PRO A 70 -9.78 11.06 8.02
CA PRO A 70 -8.86 10.41 7.11
C PRO A 70 -9.12 10.84 5.67
N ARG A 71 -8.08 10.78 4.86
CA ARG A 71 -8.23 11.07 3.44
C ARG A 71 -9.12 10.03 2.77
N TRP A 72 -10.05 10.50 1.94
CA TRP A 72 -10.98 9.63 1.22
C TRP A 72 -10.27 8.66 0.27
N ASP A 73 -9.24 9.13 -0.45
CA ASP A 73 -8.45 8.32 -1.38
C ASP A 73 -7.76 7.12 -0.68
N ASP A 74 -7.21 7.34 0.52
CA ASP A 74 -6.60 6.29 1.33
C ASP A 74 -7.62 5.24 1.80
N ILE A 75 -8.84 5.67 2.14
CA ILE A 75 -9.93 4.76 2.53
C ILE A 75 -10.40 3.94 1.33
N CYS A 76 -10.49 4.56 0.15
CA CYS A 76 -10.79 3.83 -1.08
C CYS A 76 -9.75 2.73 -1.36
N ILE A 77 -8.45 3.00 -1.16
CA ILE A 77 -7.41 1.97 -1.30
C ILE A 77 -7.63 0.81 -0.32
N SER A 78 -7.87 1.13 0.96
CA SER A 78 -8.13 0.13 1.99
C SER A 78 -9.28 -0.82 1.58
N ILE A 79 -10.38 -0.24 1.11
CA ILE A 79 -11.56 -0.98 0.66
C ILE A 79 -11.27 -1.82 -0.60
N LEU A 80 -10.63 -1.23 -1.62
CA LEU A 80 -10.29 -1.94 -2.86
C LEU A 80 -9.35 -3.12 -2.61
N TRP A 81 -8.35 -2.94 -1.75
CA TRP A 81 -7.39 -4.00 -1.42
C TRP A 81 -8.03 -5.10 -0.60
N LEU A 82 -8.87 -4.76 0.38
CA LEU A 82 -9.63 -5.76 1.14
C LEU A 82 -10.56 -6.56 0.23
N ALA A 83 -11.32 -5.89 -0.64
CA ALA A 83 -12.23 -6.55 -1.57
C ALA A 83 -11.49 -7.47 -2.56
N ASN A 84 -10.34 -7.03 -3.08
CA ASN A 84 -9.51 -7.85 -3.96
C ASN A 84 -8.89 -9.05 -3.22
N GLN A 85 -8.43 -8.86 -1.98
CA GLN A 85 -7.91 -9.93 -1.11
C GLN A 85 -8.97 -11.02 -0.83
N GLN A 86 -10.24 -10.64 -0.82
CA GLN A 86 -11.37 -11.54 -0.59
C GLN A 86 -12.04 -12.05 -1.85
N ASN A 87 -11.49 -11.74 -3.03
CA ASN A 87 -12.07 -12.06 -4.33
C ASN A 87 -13.45 -11.43 -4.60
N LYS A 88 -13.85 -10.42 -3.82
CA LYS A 88 -15.07 -9.61 -4.08
C LYS A 88 -14.90 -8.62 -5.21
N LEU A 89 -13.64 -8.26 -5.49
CA LEU A 89 -13.21 -7.46 -6.62
C LEU A 89 -12.16 -8.23 -7.41
N SER A 90 -12.25 -8.13 -8.72
CA SER A 90 -11.29 -8.74 -9.62
C SER A 90 -11.06 -7.87 -10.84
N PHE A 91 -9.86 -7.33 -10.96
CA PHE A 91 -9.41 -6.57 -12.14
C PHE A 91 -9.22 -7.53 -13.32
N ARG A 92 -9.86 -7.25 -14.46
CA ARG A 92 -9.92 -8.16 -15.61
C ARG A 92 -9.07 -7.69 -16.78
N LEU A 93 -8.70 -8.63 -17.64
CA LEU A 93 -8.16 -8.35 -18.96
C LEU A 93 -9.25 -7.72 -19.86
N PRO A 94 -8.90 -7.06 -20.98
CA PRO A 94 -9.89 -6.42 -21.86
C PRO A 94 -11.00 -7.35 -22.36
N ASP A 95 -10.73 -8.66 -22.46
CA ASP A 95 -11.69 -9.70 -22.84
C ASP A 95 -12.54 -10.23 -21.67
N GLY A 96 -12.38 -9.65 -20.47
CA GLY A 96 -13.07 -10.05 -19.23
C GLY A 96 -12.44 -11.23 -18.49
N SER A 97 -11.43 -11.87 -19.06
CA SER A 97 -10.76 -13.02 -18.45
C SER A 97 -9.83 -12.62 -17.30
N LEU A 98 -9.45 -13.62 -16.49
CA LEU A 98 -8.33 -13.50 -15.56
C LEU A 98 -7.03 -13.80 -16.30
N PRO A 99 -5.89 -13.19 -15.92
CA PRO A 99 -4.62 -13.62 -16.43
C PRO A 99 -4.35 -15.08 -16.02
N PRO A 100 -3.60 -15.83 -16.86
CA PRO A 100 -3.24 -17.20 -16.54
C PRO A 100 -2.42 -17.28 -15.25
N THR A 101 -2.75 -18.26 -14.40
CA THR A 101 -1.97 -18.56 -13.20
C THR A 101 -0.60 -19.07 -13.62
N ARG A 102 0.46 -18.39 -13.17
CA ARG A 102 1.85 -18.80 -13.38
C ARG A 102 2.38 -19.46 -12.10
N ILE A 103 2.98 -20.65 -12.22
CA ILE A 103 3.69 -21.32 -11.13
C ILE A 103 5.19 -21.34 -11.42
N GLY A 104 6.00 -20.96 -10.43
CA GLY A 104 7.46 -20.94 -10.52
C GLY A 104 8.00 -20.03 -11.64
N ASN A 105 9.06 -20.48 -12.32
CA ASN A 105 9.75 -19.74 -13.39
C ASN A 105 9.00 -19.73 -14.74
N GLY A 106 7.67 -19.63 -14.74
CA GLY A 106 6.90 -19.34 -15.96
C GLY A 106 6.02 -20.46 -16.51
N PHE A 107 5.76 -21.55 -15.76
CA PHE A 107 4.74 -22.52 -16.17
C PHE A 107 3.35 -21.91 -16.06
N VAL A 108 2.63 -21.86 -17.17
CA VAL A 108 1.23 -21.41 -17.21
C VAL A 108 0.34 -22.62 -17.02
N ILE A 109 -0.50 -22.59 -15.98
CA ILE A 109 -1.60 -23.55 -15.86
C ILE A 109 -2.80 -22.94 -16.58
N ALA A 110 -3.18 -23.57 -17.69
CA ALA A 110 -4.42 -23.29 -18.38
C ALA A 110 -5.37 -24.47 -18.18
N MET A 111 -6.62 -24.18 -17.83
CA MET A 111 -7.67 -25.18 -17.86
C MET A 111 -7.93 -25.54 -19.32
N LYS A 112 -8.01 -26.84 -19.64
CA LYS A 112 -8.45 -27.28 -20.95
C LYS A 112 -9.96 -27.05 -21.03
N ASP A 113 -10.41 -26.27 -22.01
CA ASP A 113 -11.82 -25.90 -22.24
C ASP A 113 -12.47 -25.14 -21.06
N PRO A 114 -11.94 -23.96 -20.68
CA PRO A 114 -12.52 -23.19 -19.58
C PRO A 114 -13.93 -22.70 -19.94
N PRO A 115 -14.84 -22.60 -18.96
CA PRO A 115 -16.10 -21.89 -19.17
C PRO A 115 -15.80 -20.43 -19.59
N PRO A 116 -16.69 -19.80 -20.37
CA PRO A 116 -16.51 -18.41 -20.76
C PRO A 116 -16.34 -17.54 -19.50
N PRO A 117 -15.44 -16.56 -19.52
CA PRO A 117 -15.22 -15.70 -18.38
C PRO A 117 -16.51 -14.93 -18.04
N PRO A 118 -16.80 -14.70 -16.76
CA PRO A 118 -17.93 -13.87 -16.36
C PRO A 118 -17.76 -12.46 -16.95
N THR A 119 -18.85 -11.90 -17.47
CA THR A 119 -18.85 -10.55 -18.04
C THR A 119 -18.53 -9.52 -16.96
N PRO A 120 -17.50 -8.66 -17.14
CA PRO A 120 -17.22 -7.56 -16.24
C PRO A 120 -18.44 -6.65 -16.05
N ASN A 121 -18.75 -6.29 -14.80
CA ASN A 121 -19.83 -5.36 -14.46
C ASN A 121 -19.34 -3.94 -14.17
N ILE A 122 -18.02 -3.70 -14.28
CA ILE A 122 -17.42 -2.37 -14.31
C ILE A 122 -16.64 -2.24 -15.62
N ALA A 123 -17.10 -1.35 -16.49
CA ALA A 123 -16.50 -1.09 -17.79
C ALA A 123 -15.21 -0.26 -17.68
N ALA A 124 -14.31 -0.49 -18.65
CA ALA A 124 -13.08 0.28 -18.81
C ALA A 124 -13.39 1.74 -19.17
N ARG A 125 -12.72 2.70 -18.52
CA ARG A 125 -12.88 4.14 -18.76
C ARG A 125 -11.65 4.90 -18.25
N PHE A 126 -11.35 6.07 -18.83
CA PHE A 126 -10.24 6.95 -18.39
C PHE A 126 -8.87 6.24 -18.36
N GLY A 127 -8.61 5.33 -19.29
CA GLY A 127 -7.36 4.55 -19.32
C GLY A 127 -7.30 3.41 -18.29
N LEU A 128 -8.35 3.22 -17.49
CA LEU A 128 -8.49 2.12 -16.52
C LEU A 128 -9.16 0.92 -17.19
N GLY A 129 -8.73 -0.29 -16.82
CA GLY A 129 -9.28 -1.54 -17.35
C GLY A 129 -10.66 -1.87 -16.79
N CYS A 130 -11.27 -2.95 -17.28
CA CYS A 130 -12.53 -3.43 -16.73
C CYS A 130 -12.32 -4.26 -15.46
N ALA A 131 -13.38 -4.41 -14.67
CA ALA A 131 -13.37 -5.23 -13.47
C ALA A 131 -14.69 -5.98 -13.27
N LEU A 132 -14.60 -7.06 -12.50
CA LEU A 132 -15.76 -7.78 -11.99
C LEU A 132 -15.83 -7.60 -10.48
N CYS A 133 -17.02 -7.30 -10.00
CA CYS A 133 -17.31 -7.01 -8.61
C CYS A 133 -18.56 -7.79 -8.16
N GLU A 134 -18.61 -8.24 -6.91
CA GLU A 134 -19.86 -8.76 -6.33
C GLU A 134 -20.94 -7.65 -6.26
N PRO A 135 -22.24 -7.97 -6.43
CA PRO A 135 -23.30 -6.95 -6.46
C PRO A 135 -23.34 -6.01 -5.24
N ASP A 136 -23.11 -6.54 -4.04
CA ASP A 136 -23.10 -5.75 -2.81
C ASP A 136 -21.89 -4.80 -2.76
N PHE A 137 -20.75 -5.24 -3.30
CA PHE A 137 -19.56 -4.40 -3.37
C PHE A 137 -19.66 -3.35 -4.48
N LEU A 138 -20.43 -3.61 -5.54
CA LEU A 138 -20.69 -2.63 -6.61
C LEU A 138 -21.38 -1.38 -6.04
N GLN A 139 -22.40 -1.56 -5.19
CA GLN A 139 -23.08 -0.45 -4.52
C GLN A 139 -22.13 0.35 -3.62
N MET A 140 -21.20 -0.32 -2.94
CA MET A 140 -20.17 0.37 -2.15
C MET A 140 -19.29 1.26 -3.03
N LEU A 141 -18.83 0.75 -4.18
CA LEU A 141 -18.01 1.55 -5.10
C LEU A 141 -18.76 2.77 -5.65
N GLU A 142 -20.08 2.66 -5.89
CA GLU A 142 -20.93 3.80 -6.27
C GLU A 142 -21.02 4.84 -5.15
N ARG A 143 -21.26 4.40 -3.91
CA ARG A 143 -21.34 5.29 -2.73
C ARG A 143 -20.02 5.99 -2.42
N LEU A 144 -18.90 5.35 -2.74
CA LEU A 144 -17.59 5.98 -2.65
C LEU A 144 -17.30 6.94 -3.81
N GLY A 145 -18.10 6.93 -4.88
CA GLY A 145 -17.84 7.72 -6.09
C GLY A 145 -16.74 7.16 -7.00
N LEU A 146 -16.37 5.89 -6.83
CA LEU A 146 -15.37 5.22 -7.67
C LEU A 146 -15.94 4.71 -8.99
N ILE A 147 -17.25 4.44 -9.03
CA ILE A 147 -17.96 4.06 -10.24
C ILE A 147 -19.23 4.90 -10.42
N SER A 148 -19.61 5.09 -11.69
CA SER A 148 -20.85 5.75 -12.11
C SER A 148 -21.28 5.16 -13.45
N ASP A 149 -22.56 4.86 -13.60
CA ASP A 149 -23.14 4.23 -14.80
C ASP A 149 -22.37 2.96 -15.24
N GLY A 150 -22.02 2.11 -14.27
CA GLY A 150 -21.33 0.84 -14.51
C GLY A 150 -19.90 0.99 -15.03
N SER A 151 -19.25 2.16 -14.85
CA SER A 151 -17.88 2.42 -15.31
C SER A 151 -17.06 3.13 -14.23
N TRP A 152 -15.74 3.03 -14.29
CA TRP A 152 -14.86 3.83 -13.42
C TRP A 152 -15.07 5.34 -13.62
N THR A 153 -15.02 6.11 -12.53
CA THR A 153 -15.04 7.58 -12.55
C THR A 153 -13.66 8.16 -12.83
N LYS A 154 -13.58 9.49 -13.01
CA LYS A 154 -12.29 10.17 -13.18
C LYS A 154 -11.52 10.19 -11.87
N GLU A 155 -12.24 10.30 -10.76
CA GLU A 155 -11.71 10.30 -9.39
C GLU A 155 -11.05 8.95 -9.04
N ALA A 156 -11.54 7.84 -9.61
CA ALA A 156 -10.94 6.53 -9.44
C ALA A 156 -9.58 6.37 -10.11
N GLU A 157 -9.21 7.24 -11.07
CA GLU A 157 -8.00 7.10 -11.87
C GLU A 157 -6.73 7.07 -11.01
N PHE A 158 -6.50 8.11 -10.21
CA PHE A 158 -5.30 8.19 -9.37
C PHE A 158 -5.32 7.19 -8.21
N ILE A 159 -6.50 6.80 -7.71
CA ILE A 159 -6.62 5.71 -6.73
C ILE A 159 -6.16 4.38 -7.36
N LEU A 160 -6.57 4.10 -8.60
CA LEU A 160 -6.19 2.87 -9.29
C LEU A 160 -4.75 2.91 -9.79
N TRP A 161 -4.13 4.08 -9.99
CA TRP A 161 -2.68 4.19 -10.18
C TRP A 161 -1.90 3.76 -8.93
N ARG A 162 -2.36 4.13 -7.72
CA ARG A 162 -1.75 3.71 -6.46
C ARG A 162 -1.84 2.20 -6.24
N THR A 163 -2.95 1.59 -6.66
CA THR A 163 -3.12 0.12 -6.64
C THR A 163 -2.30 -0.56 -7.73
N SER A 164 -2.23 0.05 -8.92
CA SER A 164 -1.62 -0.49 -10.14
C SER A 164 -1.92 -1.98 -10.35
N PRO A 165 -3.20 -2.37 -10.58
CA PRO A 165 -3.59 -3.77 -10.73
C PRO A 165 -2.70 -4.50 -11.73
N LYS A 166 -2.11 -5.63 -11.33
CA LYS A 166 -1.16 -6.39 -12.17
C LYS A 166 -1.75 -6.83 -13.51
N ASN A 167 -3.07 -6.91 -13.59
CA ASN A 167 -3.80 -7.38 -14.76
C ASN A 167 -4.03 -6.25 -15.77
N TRP A 168 -3.73 -5.02 -15.40
CA TRP A 168 -3.82 -3.85 -16.25
C TRP A 168 -2.42 -3.36 -16.58
N THR A 169 -2.21 -2.96 -17.83
CA THR A 169 -0.99 -2.29 -18.27
C THR A 169 -1.17 -0.79 -18.06
N LEU A 170 -1.06 -0.34 -16.81
CA LEU A 170 -1.11 1.10 -16.48
C LEU A 170 0.28 1.73 -16.66
N GLU A 171 0.43 2.55 -17.69
CA GLU A 171 1.69 3.22 -18.05
C GLU A 171 1.78 4.65 -17.52
N PHE A 172 1.50 4.85 -16.23
CA PHE A 172 1.48 6.19 -15.64
C PHE A 172 2.89 6.84 -15.56
N LEU A 173 3.97 6.07 -15.66
CA LEU A 173 5.34 6.60 -15.63
C LEU A 173 5.68 7.49 -16.84
N SER A 174 4.95 7.34 -17.94
CA SER A 174 5.09 8.16 -19.14
C SER A 174 3.99 9.22 -19.27
N ASP A 175 3.05 9.28 -18.32
CA ASP A 175 1.97 10.25 -18.32
C ASP A 175 2.49 11.64 -17.92
N GLU A 176 2.12 12.67 -18.68
CA GLU A 176 2.56 14.05 -18.45
C GLU A 176 2.26 14.52 -17.02
N ARG A 177 1.10 14.12 -16.45
CA ARG A 177 0.70 14.50 -15.09
C ARG A 177 1.64 13.90 -14.04
N PHE A 178 2.10 12.67 -14.24
CA PHE A 178 3.10 12.06 -13.36
C PHE A 178 4.44 12.76 -13.51
N LEU A 179 4.89 13.02 -14.74
CA LEU A 179 6.18 13.69 -15.00
C LEU A 179 6.21 15.10 -14.40
N GLU A 180 5.14 15.87 -14.55
CA GLU A 180 4.96 17.18 -13.92
C GLU A 180 4.97 17.08 -12.39
N ALA A 181 4.30 16.08 -11.82
CA ALA A 181 4.29 15.85 -10.39
C ALA A 181 5.69 15.51 -9.84
N VAL A 182 6.53 14.77 -10.60
CA VAL A 182 7.93 14.54 -10.22
C VAL A 182 8.70 15.86 -10.18
N GLN A 183 8.60 16.69 -11.23
CA GLN A 183 9.29 17.98 -11.29
C GLN A 183 8.88 18.89 -10.13
N LYS A 184 7.58 18.95 -9.85
CA LYS A 184 7.04 19.70 -8.72
C LYS A 184 7.58 19.15 -7.39
N ALA A 185 7.57 17.83 -7.18
CA ALA A 185 8.06 17.22 -5.95
C ALA A 185 9.54 17.52 -5.69
N VAL A 186 10.38 17.47 -6.73
CA VAL A 186 11.80 17.85 -6.64
C VAL A 186 11.97 19.33 -6.31
N ALA A 187 11.22 20.21 -6.99
CA ALA A 187 11.35 21.65 -6.82
C ALA A 187 10.80 22.18 -5.49
N THR A 188 9.91 21.43 -4.83
CA THR A 188 9.17 21.89 -3.64
C THR A 188 9.38 20.99 -2.41
N ILE A 189 10.43 20.18 -2.42
CA ILE A 189 10.73 19.30 -1.28
C ILE A 189 10.95 20.11 0.01
N PRO A 190 10.21 19.81 1.09
CA PRO A 190 10.43 20.47 2.38
C PRO A 190 11.81 20.12 2.96
N ASP A 191 12.44 21.08 3.65
CA ASP A 191 13.80 20.92 4.20
C ASP A 191 13.95 19.69 5.11
N HIS A 192 12.95 19.41 5.95
CA HIS A 192 12.99 18.26 6.85
C HIS A 192 12.93 16.92 6.09
N ILE A 193 12.13 16.84 5.01
CA ILE A 193 12.07 15.67 4.14
C ILE A 193 13.38 15.52 3.37
N ALA A 194 13.95 16.62 2.85
CA ALA A 194 15.23 16.60 2.16
C ALA A 194 16.36 16.12 3.09
N ALA A 195 16.38 16.57 4.34
CA ALA A 195 17.33 16.12 5.35
C ALA A 195 17.17 14.62 5.68
N GLU A 196 15.94 14.14 5.87
CA GLU A 196 15.67 12.71 6.11
C GLU A 196 16.12 11.84 4.91
N ILE A 197 15.86 12.27 3.67
CA ILE A 197 16.36 11.58 2.48
C ILE A 197 17.89 11.50 2.50
N LEU A 198 18.57 12.62 2.78
CA LEU A 198 20.04 12.68 2.81
C LEU A 198 20.62 11.72 3.86
N GLU A 199 20.00 11.63 5.03
CA GLU A 199 20.39 10.68 6.07
C GLU A 199 20.21 9.23 5.59
N LEU A 200 19.08 8.90 4.97
CA LEU A 200 18.75 7.54 4.55
C LEU A 200 19.65 7.00 3.41
N ILE A 201 20.15 7.88 2.53
CA ILE A 201 20.99 7.48 1.38
C ILE A 201 22.50 7.38 1.69
N VAL A 202 22.88 7.68 2.93
CA VAL A 202 24.27 7.60 3.41
C VAL A 202 24.43 6.38 4.29
N ILE A 203 25.11 5.36 3.75
CA ILE A 203 25.58 4.20 4.51
C ILE A 203 27.10 4.31 4.63
N ASN A 204 27.60 4.35 5.86
CA ASN A 204 29.03 4.40 6.17
C ASN A 204 29.46 3.09 6.88
N ASP A 205 30.76 2.94 7.13
CA ASP A 205 31.31 1.75 7.78
C ASP A 205 30.74 1.54 9.19
N ASN A 206 30.49 2.61 9.94
CA ASN A 206 29.90 2.50 11.29
C ASN A 206 28.52 1.85 11.25
N HIS A 207 27.64 2.22 10.31
CA HIS A 207 26.34 1.57 10.16
C HIS A 207 26.46 0.06 9.86
N ILE A 208 27.47 -0.32 9.07
CA ILE A 208 27.73 -1.73 8.73
C ILE A 208 28.22 -2.48 9.96
N ASP A 209 29.16 -1.90 10.70
CA ASP A 209 29.73 -2.48 11.92
C ASP A 209 28.67 -2.61 13.02
N GLU A 210 27.84 -1.59 13.23
CA GLU A 210 26.72 -1.61 14.18
C GLU A 210 25.73 -2.74 13.86
N LEU A 211 25.38 -2.94 12.58
CA LEU A 211 24.48 -4.03 12.20
C LEU A 211 25.11 -5.41 12.46
N ILE A 212 26.42 -5.57 12.20
CA ILE A 212 27.13 -6.82 12.46
C ILE A 212 27.17 -7.11 13.96
N ILE A 213 27.56 -6.12 14.78
CA ILE A 213 27.60 -6.23 16.25
C ILE A 213 26.21 -6.60 16.78
N TRP A 214 25.15 -5.92 16.33
CA TRP A 214 23.79 -6.23 16.73
C TRP A 214 23.40 -7.69 16.39
N HIS A 215 23.80 -8.19 15.21
CA HIS A 215 23.57 -9.59 14.84
C HIS A 215 24.36 -10.57 15.71
N GLU A 216 25.62 -10.26 16.03
CA GLU A 216 26.44 -11.04 16.96
C GLU A 216 25.78 -11.16 18.33
N GLU A 217 25.32 -10.03 18.88
CA GLU A 217 24.60 -9.97 20.16
C GLU A 217 23.31 -10.79 20.12
N LYS A 218 22.48 -10.63 19.08
CA LYS A 218 21.22 -11.38 18.96
C LYS A 218 21.43 -12.88 18.77
N ILE A 219 22.49 -13.29 18.08
CA ILE A 219 22.86 -14.71 17.98
C ILE A 219 23.36 -15.23 19.33
N ALA A 220 24.16 -14.46 20.07
CA ALA A 220 24.62 -14.83 21.41
C ALA A 220 23.45 -14.97 22.40
N GLU A 221 22.55 -13.98 22.46
CA GLU A 221 21.31 -14.02 23.25
C GLU A 221 20.45 -15.24 22.88
N GLY A 222 20.30 -15.50 21.59
CA GLY A 222 19.55 -16.66 21.10
C GLY A 222 20.20 -17.99 21.52
N ARG A 223 21.54 -18.08 21.51
CA ARG A 223 22.26 -19.29 21.94
C ARG A 223 22.13 -19.52 23.44
N ASP A 224 22.15 -18.47 24.23
CA ASP A 224 21.91 -18.55 25.68
C ASP A 224 20.49 -19.05 25.97
N LYS A 225 19.48 -18.46 25.30
CA LYS A 225 18.07 -18.76 25.53
C LYS A 225 17.61 -20.12 25.01
N TYR A 226 18.09 -20.54 23.84
CA TYR A 226 17.59 -21.73 23.12
C TYR A 226 18.62 -22.87 23.06
N GLY A 227 19.81 -22.67 23.62
CA GLY A 227 20.88 -23.64 23.70
C GLY A 227 21.79 -23.71 22.45
N PRO A 228 22.91 -24.45 22.54
CA PRO A 228 23.98 -24.43 21.54
C PRO A 228 23.60 -25.05 20.19
N LYS A 229 22.51 -25.83 20.14
CA LYS A 229 21.99 -26.46 18.92
C LYS A 229 20.86 -25.66 18.24
N ALA A 230 20.53 -24.48 18.76
CA ALA A 230 19.54 -23.61 18.15
C ALA A 230 19.97 -23.24 16.72
N ARG A 231 19.04 -23.37 15.76
CA ARG A 231 19.25 -22.95 14.38
C ARG A 231 19.07 -21.44 14.28
N LEU A 232 20.10 -20.72 14.68
CA LEU A 232 20.19 -19.27 14.54
C LEU A 232 20.93 -18.97 13.23
N GLY A 233 20.58 -17.86 12.58
CA GLY A 233 21.27 -17.41 11.38
C GLY A 233 22.77 -17.15 11.63
N GLU A 234 23.51 -16.88 10.57
CA GLU A 234 24.92 -16.52 10.66
C GLU A 234 25.09 -15.01 10.83
N VAL A 235 26.21 -14.60 11.43
CA VAL A 235 26.62 -13.19 11.45
C VAL A 235 26.84 -12.75 10.01
N PRO A 236 26.20 -11.66 9.55
CA PRO A 236 26.29 -11.26 8.16
C PRO A 236 27.70 -10.80 7.81
N SER A 237 28.20 -11.20 6.63
CA SER A 237 29.40 -10.56 6.06
C SER A 237 29.16 -9.06 5.83
N ARG A 238 30.21 -8.22 5.83
CA ARG A 238 30.10 -6.78 5.55
C ARG A 238 29.29 -6.47 4.28
N LYS A 239 29.51 -7.23 3.20
CA LYS A 239 28.76 -7.08 1.94
C LYS A 239 27.27 -7.38 2.10
N TYR A 240 26.92 -8.41 2.88
CA TYR A 240 25.53 -8.75 3.15
C TYR A 240 24.88 -7.71 4.07
N ALA A 241 25.58 -7.28 5.11
CA ALA A 241 25.16 -6.20 6.00
C ALA A 241 24.86 -4.92 5.21
N GLN A 242 25.75 -4.52 4.30
CA GLN A 242 25.52 -3.37 3.41
C GLN A 242 24.23 -3.52 2.60
N ARG A 243 24.01 -4.67 1.94
CA ARG A 243 22.78 -4.92 1.16
C ARG A 243 21.52 -4.91 2.01
N SER A 244 21.61 -5.45 3.23
CA SER A 244 20.51 -5.43 4.21
C SER A 244 20.15 -3.99 4.59
N LEU A 245 21.16 -3.15 4.85
CA LEU A 245 20.98 -1.72 5.10
C LEU A 245 20.39 -1.01 3.89
N GLU A 246 20.88 -1.25 2.67
CA GLU A 246 20.32 -0.67 1.45
C GLU A 246 18.83 -1.01 1.29
N PHE A 247 18.45 -2.27 1.53
CA PHE A 247 17.04 -2.70 1.53
C PHE A 247 16.23 -1.99 2.62
N SER A 248 16.73 -1.95 3.85
CA SER A 248 16.05 -1.27 4.97
C SER A 248 15.85 0.23 4.70
N ARG A 249 16.89 0.91 4.19
CA ARG A 249 16.84 2.34 3.85
C ARG A 249 15.92 2.63 2.67
N ARG A 250 15.85 1.75 1.66
CA ARG A 250 14.81 1.83 0.60
C ARG A 250 13.41 1.78 1.18
N ASN A 251 13.14 0.84 2.08
CA ASN A 251 11.83 0.75 2.73
C ASN A 251 11.53 2.01 3.54
N ALA A 252 12.51 2.54 4.29
CA ALA A 252 12.33 3.80 5.02
C ALA A 252 12.01 4.97 4.08
N LEU A 253 12.67 5.06 2.92
CA LEU A 253 12.35 6.03 1.89
C LEU A 253 10.94 5.81 1.32
N ASP A 254 10.49 4.57 1.13
CA ASP A 254 9.11 4.29 0.72
C ASP A 254 8.10 4.85 1.75
N TRP A 255 8.33 4.59 3.05
CA TRP A 255 7.50 5.13 4.14
C TRP A 255 7.45 6.66 4.19
N LEU A 256 8.54 7.33 3.84
CA LEU A 256 8.55 8.80 3.74
C LEU A 256 7.55 9.29 2.69
N PHE A 257 7.49 8.65 1.52
CA PHE A 257 6.53 9.01 0.47
C PHE A 257 5.10 8.56 0.79
N PHE A 258 4.91 7.40 1.43
CA PHE A 258 3.58 6.94 1.87
C PHE A 258 2.93 7.93 2.84
N ARG A 259 3.73 8.53 3.74
CA ARG A 259 3.28 9.50 4.75
C ARG A 259 3.08 10.90 4.20
N HIS A 260 3.99 11.37 3.35
CA HIS A 260 4.10 12.80 3.06
C HIS A 260 3.82 13.21 1.62
N TRP A 261 3.44 12.31 0.72
CA TRP A 261 3.24 12.70 -0.69
C TRP A 261 1.97 12.13 -1.33
N ARG A 262 1.27 12.94 -2.12
CA ARG A 262 0.13 12.54 -2.98
C ARG A 262 0.23 13.23 -4.34
N ILE A 263 -0.28 12.59 -5.40
CA ILE A 263 -0.13 13.13 -6.76
C ILE A 263 -0.84 14.46 -6.96
N ASP A 264 -2.05 14.62 -6.41
CA ASP A 264 -2.83 15.85 -6.53
C ASP A 264 -2.30 16.98 -5.63
N ASP A 265 -1.83 16.63 -4.44
CA ASP A 265 -1.43 17.62 -3.43
C ASP A 265 0.07 17.98 -3.50
N GLY A 266 0.92 17.05 -3.94
CA GLY A 266 2.36 17.11 -3.75
C GLY A 266 2.76 16.70 -2.33
N TRP A 267 3.71 17.42 -1.74
CA TRP A 267 4.11 17.22 -0.34
C TRP A 267 3.01 17.68 0.61
N LEU A 268 2.56 16.79 1.49
CA LEU A 268 1.52 17.05 2.46
C LEU A 268 2.02 17.96 3.58
N SER A 269 1.15 18.85 4.06
CA SER A 269 1.33 19.53 5.34
C SER A 269 1.28 18.54 6.51
N GLU A 270 1.69 18.94 7.71
CA GLU A 270 1.58 18.12 8.92
C GLU A 270 0.15 17.58 9.12
N LYS A 271 -0.85 18.45 9.04
CA LYS A 271 -2.26 18.04 9.11
C LYS A 271 -2.66 17.07 7.99
N GLY A 272 -2.11 17.27 6.79
CA GLY A 272 -2.33 16.36 5.66
C GLY A 272 -1.74 14.97 5.92
N ALA A 273 -0.56 14.91 6.52
CA ALA A 273 0.09 13.67 6.93
C ALA A 273 -0.65 12.99 8.09
N GLU A 274 -1.20 13.75 9.04
CA GLU A 274 -2.06 13.22 10.11
C GLU A 274 -3.35 12.58 9.56
N SER A 275 -3.95 13.18 8.53
CA SER A 275 -5.09 12.62 7.80
C SER A 275 -4.74 11.37 6.98
N ALA A 276 -3.46 11.17 6.64
CA ALA A 276 -3.06 10.08 5.77
C ALA A 276 -3.12 8.73 6.49
N ILE A 277 -3.49 7.69 5.73
CA ILE A 277 -3.17 6.31 6.07
C ILE A 277 -1.86 5.99 5.35
N GLU A 278 -0.93 5.39 6.08
CA GLU A 278 0.34 4.96 5.52
C GLU A 278 0.13 3.68 4.70
N VAL A 279 -0.42 3.86 3.49
CA VAL A 279 -0.69 2.78 2.54
C VAL A 279 0.63 2.20 2.05
N PHE A 280 1.17 1.23 2.79
CA PHE A 280 2.41 0.57 2.41
C PHE A 280 2.20 -0.33 1.19
N HIS A 281 3.18 -0.37 0.29
CA HIS A 281 3.11 -0.92 -1.07
C HIS A 281 2.34 -0.08 -2.11
N ASP A 282 2.03 1.19 -1.81
CA ASP A 282 1.50 2.14 -2.81
C ASP A 282 2.46 2.28 -4.01
N ARG A 283 2.01 1.80 -5.18
CA ARG A 283 2.84 1.69 -6.38
C ARG A 283 3.14 3.04 -7.00
N LEU A 284 2.27 4.01 -6.81
CA LEU A 284 2.44 5.37 -7.30
C LEU A 284 3.46 6.11 -6.43
N ALA A 285 3.34 6.01 -5.10
CA ALA A 285 4.30 6.62 -4.17
C ALA A 285 5.71 6.00 -4.31
N ILE A 286 5.81 4.67 -4.47
CA ILE A 286 7.10 4.00 -4.76
C ILE A 286 7.71 4.54 -6.05
N SER A 287 6.90 4.67 -7.10
CA SER A 287 7.36 5.20 -8.39
C SER A 287 7.80 6.66 -8.31
N MET A 288 7.09 7.47 -7.53
CA MET A 288 7.45 8.85 -7.24
C MET A 288 8.79 8.93 -6.51
N ARG A 289 8.97 8.15 -5.44
CA ARG A 289 10.26 8.05 -4.72
C ARG A 289 11.41 7.74 -5.66
N LYS A 290 11.27 6.71 -6.50
CA LYS A 290 12.32 6.33 -7.47
C LYS A 290 12.68 7.48 -8.40
N SER A 291 11.66 8.15 -8.93
CA SER A 291 11.82 9.24 -9.89
C SER A 291 12.47 10.47 -9.27
N VAL A 292 12.04 10.86 -8.05
CA VAL A 292 12.63 11.96 -7.29
C VAL A 292 14.08 11.67 -6.94
N LEU A 293 14.39 10.49 -6.40
CA LEU A 293 15.78 10.13 -6.06
C LEU A 293 16.68 10.04 -7.29
N LYS A 294 16.16 9.58 -8.43
CA LYS A 294 16.92 9.56 -9.68
C LYS A 294 17.32 10.97 -10.15
N GLN A 295 16.48 11.98 -9.89
CA GLN A 295 16.79 13.37 -10.20
C GLN A 295 17.73 14.02 -9.18
N LEU A 296 17.46 13.83 -7.89
CA LEU A 296 18.25 14.46 -6.81
C LEU A 296 19.63 13.79 -6.62
N HIS A 297 19.70 12.48 -6.77
CA HIS A 297 20.87 11.68 -6.43
C HIS A 297 21.18 10.61 -7.49
N PRO A 298 21.47 10.98 -8.75
CA PRO A 298 21.62 10.04 -9.87
C PRO A 298 22.71 8.97 -9.67
N ALA A 299 23.72 9.25 -8.85
CA ALA A 299 24.80 8.31 -8.52
C ALA A 299 24.41 7.21 -7.52
N LYS A 300 23.20 7.27 -6.93
CA LYS A 300 22.72 6.38 -5.87
C LYS A 300 21.75 5.32 -6.41
N SER A 301 22.18 4.60 -7.45
CA SER A 301 21.33 3.70 -8.23
C SER A 301 20.72 2.55 -7.43
N GLN A 302 21.36 2.12 -6.33
CA GLN A 302 20.85 1.08 -5.44
C GLN A 302 19.48 1.44 -4.83
N TYR A 303 19.10 2.72 -4.83
CA TYR A 303 17.81 3.18 -4.36
C TYR A 303 16.77 3.35 -5.47
N PHE A 304 17.05 3.04 -6.74
CA PHE A 304 16.05 3.18 -7.83
C PHE A 304 15.23 1.90 -8.05
N GLU A 305 15.63 0.81 -7.40
CA GLU A 305 14.95 -0.49 -7.44
C GLU A 305 13.63 -0.52 -6.68
#